data_AF-A0A3N4P3S6-F1
#
_entry.id   AF-A0A3N4P3S6-F1
#
_cell.length_a   1.000
_cell.length_b   1.000
_cell.length_c   1.000
_cell.angle_alpha   90.00
_cell.angle_beta   90.00
_cell.angle_gamma   90.00
#
_symmetry.space_group_name_H-M   'P 1'
#
loop_
_entity.id
_entity.type
_entity.pdbx_description
1 polymer ?
#
loop_
_entity_poly.entity_id
_entity_poly.type
_entity_poly.pdbx_seq_one_letter_code
_entity_poly.pdbx_strand_id
1 'polypeptide(L)'
;MAVLPLSVRTLRPALRIHLVFLAVFLFSSFLTWRELHTLKINYEDRQRAALVDMQNGLESQFQESIDGMIYYRRMFNYALAHPLDADHGRRALLEFQQLRSQPAWQLRLNMSRSMPINGVSDSWLTHDSLLQRDAARMDAELRAAMEFSFILQFSDPDTDFHTRFWYTSRAGFFISSRPPHDLSTLAASYATMVSRPWFRAMQATADDAKQLRWSGVYQGAEREGAMLTASTAVFNDGYWYGVLSMDFTRQRIDALLNRMRHSALQGSVVLLDNMQRPIASLDAADSKALSQQAQRLLSAQMARQPQGSLRLEHQFISWSKLRNVDGYLLNQQTLTQGLRQDLGRATLFMLSMWLLFVLLLLLAHQVVIRLVTRLSDLSATLAWRASYDGLTQLLNRSAFFERFEAQAARCRQLNAPLAVIQLDIDHFKAVNDSWGHQAGDAALTRVAAIIAQTLRKNDLAGRVGGEEFCVVLPETTLADAEQVAERIRQRLGAEIIEVSPDGVFGVTLSAGVANSEEQGDYRAQNLQAEADRRLYLAKSRGRNRVVASD
;
A
#
# COMPACT_ATOMS: atom_id res chain seq x y z
N MET A 1 5.89 47.43 36.15
CA MET A 1 6.68 47.33 34.90
C MET A 1 6.94 45.84 34.67
N ALA A 2 6.54 45.16 33.60
CA ALA A 2 6.00 45.57 32.31
C ALA A 2 5.03 44.46 31.83
N VAL A 3 3.84 44.87 31.37
CA VAL A 3 2.89 43.98 30.69
C VAL A 3 3.36 43.87 29.24
N LEU A 4 3.85 42.70 28.86
CA LEU A 4 4.22 42.38 27.47
C LEU A 4 2.97 42.36 26.57
N PRO A 5 3.03 42.90 25.35
CA PRO A 5 1.90 42.89 24.44
C PRO A 5 1.79 41.51 23.78
N LEU A 6 0.64 40.86 23.95
CA LEU A 6 0.25 39.66 23.21
C LEU A 6 -0.01 40.01 21.74
N SER A 7 1.05 40.16 20.95
CA SER A 7 0.98 40.20 19.49
C SER A 7 1.09 38.78 18.91
N VAL A 8 0.15 37.89 19.25
CA VAL A 8 -0.08 36.70 18.44
C VAL A 8 -1.05 37.10 17.35
N ARG A 9 -0.53 37.35 16.14
CA ARG A 9 -1.31 37.44 14.90
C ARG A 9 -2.30 36.28 14.89
N THR A 10 -3.57 36.57 15.17
CA THR A 10 -4.63 35.57 15.21
C THR A 10 -4.86 35.09 13.78
N LEU A 11 -4.23 33.97 13.39
CA LEU A 11 -4.70 33.22 12.23
C LEU A 11 -6.18 32.94 12.44
N ARG A 12 -6.98 33.26 11.42
CA ARG A 12 -8.43 33.01 11.40
C ARG A 12 -8.68 31.58 11.92
N PRO A 13 -9.62 31.36 12.85
CA PRO A 13 -9.85 30.05 13.48
C PRO A 13 -9.95 28.89 12.47
N ALA A 14 -10.54 29.15 11.30
CA ALA A 14 -10.61 28.23 10.18
C ALA A 14 -9.24 27.71 9.70
N LEU A 15 -8.21 28.57 9.62
CA LEU A 15 -6.89 28.19 9.13
C LEU A 15 -6.19 27.21 10.07
N ARG A 16 -6.36 27.37 11.39
CA ARG A 16 -5.85 26.42 12.39
C ARG A 16 -6.50 25.04 12.22
N ILE A 17 -7.81 25.03 11.98
CA ILE A 17 -8.55 23.79 11.73
C ILE A 17 -8.00 23.12 10.47
N HIS A 18 -7.91 23.82 9.34
CA HIS A 18 -7.35 23.25 8.10
C HIS A 18 -5.94 22.67 8.29
N LEU A 19 -5.05 23.36 9.01
CA LEU A 19 -3.69 22.89 9.26
C LEU A 19 -3.64 21.60 10.08
N VAL A 20 -4.46 21.49 11.14
CA VAL A 20 -4.53 20.27 11.96
C VAL A 20 -5.06 19.09 11.14
N PHE A 21 -6.13 19.30 10.37
CA PHE A 21 -6.69 18.26 9.51
C PHE A 21 -5.71 17.81 8.43
N LEU A 22 -4.99 18.74 7.80
CA LEU A 22 -3.94 18.42 6.83
C LEU A 22 -2.81 17.61 7.46
N ALA A 23 -2.35 17.98 8.67
CA ALA A 23 -1.30 17.26 9.36
C ALA A 23 -1.71 15.81 9.68
N VAL A 24 -2.93 15.60 10.19
CA VAL A 24 -3.48 14.26 10.47
C VAL A 24 -3.62 13.45 9.19
N PHE A 25 -4.11 14.05 8.10
CA PHE A 25 -4.23 13.40 6.81
C PHE A 25 -2.87 12.95 6.27
N LEU A 26 -1.87 13.83 6.26
CA LEU A 26 -0.52 13.52 5.79
C LEU A 26 0.14 12.42 6.63
N PHE A 27 0.02 12.50 7.96
CA PHE A 27 0.58 11.49 8.86
C PHE A 27 -0.07 10.12 8.68
N SER A 28 -1.41 10.07 8.59
CA SER A 28 -2.15 8.83 8.33
C SER A 28 -1.78 8.24 6.97
N SER A 29 -1.72 9.05 5.92
CA SER A 29 -1.30 8.63 4.58
C SER A 29 0.12 8.05 4.57
N PHE A 30 1.05 8.70 5.25
CA PHE A 30 2.43 8.23 5.36
C PHE A 30 2.52 6.89 6.10
N LEU A 31 1.80 6.74 7.22
CA LEU A 31 1.79 5.51 7.99
C LEU A 31 1.19 4.35 7.18
N THR A 32 0.06 4.55 6.50
CA THR A 32 -0.53 3.54 5.63
C THR A 32 0.39 3.16 4.47
N TRP A 33 1.07 4.14 3.86
CA TRP A 33 2.05 3.85 2.81
C TRP A 33 3.23 3.01 3.33
N ARG A 34 3.75 3.32 4.52
CA ARG A 34 4.85 2.57 5.16
C ARG A 34 4.44 1.12 5.47
N GLU A 35 3.24 0.92 6.01
CA GLU A 35 2.73 -0.43 6.28
C GLU A 35 2.52 -1.22 4.99
N LEU A 36 1.97 -0.58 3.94
CA LEU A 36 1.79 -1.21 2.63
C LEU A 36 3.13 -1.63 2.00
N HIS A 37 4.15 -0.78 2.12
CA HIS A 37 5.51 -1.10 1.66
C HIS A 37 6.12 -2.28 2.43
N THR A 38 5.93 -2.32 3.75
CA THR A 38 6.42 -3.40 4.61
C THR A 38 5.74 -4.73 4.27
N LEU A 39 4.42 -4.71 4.08
CA LEU A 39 3.66 -5.88 3.63
C LEU A 39 4.15 -6.41 2.28
N LYS A 40 4.47 -5.51 1.34
CA LYS A 40 5.04 -5.88 0.05
C LYS A 40 6.39 -6.60 0.21
N ILE A 41 7.32 -6.06 1.00
CA ILE A 41 8.63 -6.69 1.23
C ILE A 41 8.46 -8.07 1.86
N ASN A 42 7.67 -8.15 2.94
CA ASN A 42 7.40 -9.41 3.64
C ASN A 42 6.77 -10.46 2.73
N TYR A 43 5.93 -10.03 1.79
CA TYR A 43 5.36 -10.90 0.77
C TYR A 43 6.47 -11.47 -0.14
N GLU A 44 7.30 -10.61 -0.72
CA GLU A 44 8.39 -11.03 -1.61
C GLU A 44 9.37 -11.98 -0.91
N ASP A 45 9.70 -11.73 0.36
CA ASP A 45 10.59 -12.58 1.15
C ASP A 45 9.96 -13.94 1.48
N ARG A 46 8.67 -13.99 1.86
CA ARG A 46 7.95 -15.27 2.06
C ARG A 46 7.92 -16.11 0.80
N GLN A 47 7.75 -15.48 -0.37
CA GLN A 47 7.77 -16.21 -1.64
C GLN A 47 9.14 -16.80 -1.95
N ARG A 48 10.21 -16.02 -1.74
CA ARG A 48 11.58 -16.51 -1.91
C ARG A 48 11.88 -17.66 -0.94
N ALA A 49 11.52 -17.53 0.33
CA ALA A 49 11.70 -18.58 1.33
C ALA A 49 10.96 -19.87 0.93
N ALA A 50 9.69 -19.76 0.53
CA ALA A 50 8.93 -20.92 0.07
C ALA A 50 9.53 -21.57 -1.19
N LEU A 51 10.07 -20.78 -2.12
CA LEU A 51 10.74 -21.30 -3.31
C LEU A 51 12.04 -22.04 -2.95
N VAL A 52 12.81 -21.51 -2.00
CA VAL A 52 14.02 -22.15 -1.47
C VAL A 52 13.69 -23.45 -0.73
N ASP A 53 12.61 -23.49 0.05
CA ASP A 53 12.17 -24.73 0.70
C ASP A 53 11.77 -25.80 -0.33
N MET A 54 11.03 -25.42 -1.37
CA MET A 54 10.68 -26.30 -2.48
C MET A 54 11.93 -26.78 -3.25
N GLN A 55 12.90 -25.89 -3.47
CA GLN A 55 14.19 -26.26 -4.05
C GLN A 55 14.90 -27.30 -3.19
N ASN A 56 15.00 -27.06 -1.87
CA ASN A 56 15.68 -27.97 -0.95
C ASN A 56 15.01 -29.35 -0.90
N GLY A 57 13.68 -29.40 -0.91
CA GLY A 57 12.95 -30.67 -0.94
C GLY A 57 13.17 -31.45 -2.24
N LEU A 58 13.13 -30.77 -3.39
CA LEU A 58 13.45 -31.38 -4.69
C LEU A 58 14.90 -31.87 -4.74
N GLU A 59 15.84 -31.05 -4.26
CA GLU A 59 17.26 -31.37 -4.20
C GLU A 59 17.53 -32.60 -3.31
N SER A 60 16.86 -32.70 -2.17
CA SER A 60 16.99 -33.84 -1.26
C SER A 60 16.56 -35.14 -1.93
N GLN A 61 15.47 -35.12 -2.70
CA GLN A 61 14.97 -36.30 -3.41
C GLN A 61 15.91 -36.70 -4.56
N PHE A 62 16.44 -35.73 -5.31
CA PHE A 62 17.49 -36.03 -6.29
C PHE A 62 18.76 -36.59 -5.64
N GLN A 63 19.19 -36.00 -4.53
CA GLN A 63 20.39 -36.44 -3.81
C GLN A 63 20.25 -37.87 -3.31
N GLU A 64 19.09 -38.23 -2.73
CA GLU A 64 18.79 -39.59 -2.29
C GLU A 64 18.91 -40.61 -3.44
N SER A 65 18.32 -40.33 -4.60
CA SER A 65 18.48 -41.18 -5.79
C SER A 65 19.93 -41.24 -6.29
N ILE A 66 20.63 -40.10 -6.33
CA ILE A 66 22.05 -40.04 -6.75
C ILE A 66 22.93 -40.90 -5.82
N ASP A 67 22.74 -40.78 -4.51
CA ASP A 67 23.51 -41.55 -3.52
C ASP A 67 23.27 -43.05 -3.71
N GLY A 68 22.02 -43.45 -3.98
CA GLY A 68 21.67 -44.80 -4.41
C GLY A 68 22.43 -45.23 -5.66
N MET A 69 22.46 -44.42 -6.72
CA MET A 69 23.21 -44.73 -7.95
C MET A 69 24.72 -44.86 -7.70
N ILE A 70 25.31 -44.00 -6.87
CA ILE A 70 26.74 -44.06 -6.53
C ILE A 70 27.03 -45.35 -5.75
N TYR A 71 26.14 -45.74 -4.83
CA TYR A 71 26.24 -47.01 -4.11
C TYR A 71 26.19 -48.19 -5.08
N TYR A 72 25.22 -48.22 -5.99
CA TYR A 72 25.10 -49.24 -7.02
C TYR A 72 26.34 -49.31 -7.93
N ARG A 73 26.91 -48.17 -8.32
CA ARG A 73 28.16 -48.12 -9.07
C ARG A 73 29.32 -48.74 -8.31
N ARG A 74 29.47 -48.44 -7.01
CA ARG A 74 30.54 -49.03 -6.18
C ARG A 74 30.40 -50.54 -6.08
N MET A 75 29.18 -51.03 -5.87
CA MET A 75 28.88 -52.47 -5.86
C MET A 75 29.21 -53.13 -7.19
N PHE A 76 28.80 -52.52 -8.31
CA PHE A 76 29.10 -53.03 -9.65
C PHE A 76 30.61 -53.10 -9.92
N ASN A 77 31.34 -52.02 -9.61
CA ASN A 77 32.80 -51.99 -9.74
C ASN A 77 33.48 -53.04 -8.85
N TYR A 78 32.97 -53.28 -7.65
CA TYR A 78 33.47 -54.32 -6.77
C TYR A 78 33.27 -55.72 -7.39
N ALA A 79 32.08 -56.01 -7.91
CA ALA A 79 31.76 -57.27 -8.58
C ALA A 79 32.59 -57.48 -9.86
N LEU A 80 32.93 -56.42 -10.60
CA LEU A 80 33.85 -56.47 -11.73
C LEU A 80 35.26 -56.92 -11.32
N ALA A 81 35.75 -56.42 -10.19
CA ALA A 81 37.08 -56.75 -9.68
C ALA A 81 37.13 -58.10 -8.95
N HIS A 82 36.00 -58.55 -8.39
CA HIS A 82 35.88 -59.78 -7.59
C HIS A 82 34.68 -60.63 -8.03
N PRO A 83 34.66 -61.15 -9.27
CA PRO A 83 33.51 -61.87 -9.79
C PRO A 83 33.27 -63.15 -9.00
N LEU A 84 32.02 -63.40 -8.58
CA LEU A 84 31.67 -64.63 -7.89
C LEU A 84 31.69 -65.81 -8.86
N ASP A 85 32.40 -66.88 -8.48
CA ASP A 85 32.36 -68.14 -9.22
C ASP A 85 31.25 -69.06 -8.70
N ALA A 86 30.03 -68.79 -9.17
CA ALA A 86 28.85 -69.61 -8.87
C ALA A 86 28.44 -70.48 -10.07
N ASP A 87 27.86 -71.65 -9.80
CA ASP A 87 27.35 -72.59 -10.82
C ASP A 87 26.37 -71.95 -11.81
N HIS A 88 25.52 -71.05 -11.31
CA HIS A 88 24.57 -70.32 -12.16
C HIS A 88 25.28 -69.36 -13.12
N GLY A 89 26.35 -68.69 -12.67
CA GLY A 89 27.15 -67.80 -13.53
C GLY A 89 27.85 -68.55 -14.66
N ARG A 90 28.39 -69.75 -14.38
CA ARG A 90 29.00 -70.63 -15.39
C ARG A 90 27.99 -71.08 -16.45
N ARG A 91 26.78 -71.47 -16.04
CA ARG A 91 25.71 -71.88 -16.99
C ARG A 91 25.24 -70.72 -17.86
N ALA A 92 25.05 -69.54 -17.27
CA ALA A 92 24.60 -68.36 -18.01
C ALA A 92 25.65 -67.91 -19.04
N LEU A 93 26.95 -68.05 -18.74
CA LEU A 93 28.02 -67.80 -19.72
C LEU A 93 27.96 -68.75 -20.92
N LEU A 94 27.71 -70.04 -20.69
CA LEU A 94 27.54 -71.02 -21.78
C LEU A 94 26.31 -70.71 -22.64
N GLU A 95 25.19 -70.34 -22.01
CA GLU A 95 23.97 -69.91 -22.70
C GLU A 95 24.22 -68.65 -23.53
N PHE A 96 24.90 -67.65 -22.96
CA PHE A 96 25.28 -66.44 -23.67
C PHE A 96 26.11 -66.74 -24.94
N GLN A 97 27.06 -67.69 -24.91
CA GLN A 97 27.83 -68.04 -26.11
C GLN A 97 26.96 -68.61 -27.24
N GLN A 98 25.81 -69.21 -26.93
CA GLN A 98 24.85 -69.67 -27.93
C GLN A 98 23.94 -68.55 -28.43
N LEU A 99 23.58 -67.62 -27.53
CA LEU A 99 22.64 -66.53 -27.81
C LEU A 99 23.28 -65.33 -28.53
N ARG A 100 24.58 -65.09 -28.37
CA ARG A 100 25.30 -63.89 -28.88
C ARG A 100 25.24 -63.69 -30.40
N SER A 101 24.87 -64.71 -31.17
CA SER A 101 24.69 -64.64 -32.62
C SER A 101 23.27 -64.24 -33.04
N GLN A 102 22.29 -64.34 -32.13
CA GLN A 102 20.90 -63.97 -32.40
C GLN A 102 20.75 -62.44 -32.45
N PRO A 103 19.89 -61.89 -33.33
CA PRO A 103 19.74 -60.44 -33.52
C PRO A 103 19.49 -59.67 -32.22
N ALA A 104 18.69 -60.25 -31.33
CA ALA A 104 18.51 -59.85 -29.95
C ALA A 104 18.41 -61.10 -29.08
N TRP A 105 18.81 -60.99 -27.82
CA TRP A 105 18.79 -62.08 -26.85
C TRP A 105 18.45 -61.59 -25.45
N GLN A 106 17.93 -62.49 -24.62
CA GLN A 106 17.64 -62.23 -23.22
C GLN A 106 18.10 -63.42 -22.38
N LEU A 107 18.93 -63.15 -21.39
CA LEU A 107 19.41 -64.12 -20.42
C LEU A 107 18.59 -63.98 -19.13
N ARG A 108 17.90 -65.04 -18.73
CA ARG A 108 17.15 -65.10 -17.46
C ARG A 108 17.85 -66.05 -16.52
N LEU A 109 18.24 -65.57 -15.34
CA LEU A 109 18.68 -66.48 -14.29
C LEU A 109 17.44 -67.22 -13.78
N ASN A 110 17.53 -68.54 -13.58
CA ASN A 110 16.42 -69.42 -13.14
C ASN A 110 15.98 -69.17 -11.68
N MET A 111 15.88 -67.91 -11.27
CA MET A 111 15.37 -67.47 -9.99
C MET A 111 14.38 -66.34 -10.22
N SER A 112 13.19 -66.43 -9.62
CA SER A 112 12.09 -65.46 -9.72
C SER A 112 12.41 -64.05 -9.20
N ARG A 113 13.67 -63.79 -8.84
CA ARG A 113 14.18 -62.62 -8.10
C ARG A 113 15.34 -61.91 -8.82
N SER A 114 15.47 -62.09 -10.14
CA SER A 114 16.54 -61.47 -10.93
C SER A 114 15.96 -60.71 -12.12
N MET A 115 16.55 -59.55 -12.42
CA MET A 115 16.25 -58.83 -13.66
C MET A 115 16.92 -59.54 -14.86
N PRO A 116 16.24 -59.64 -16.02
CA PRO A 116 16.83 -60.25 -17.20
C PRO A 116 17.96 -59.37 -17.77
N ILE A 117 19.01 -60.00 -18.27
CA ILE A 117 20.06 -59.32 -19.04
C ILE A 117 19.67 -59.36 -20.51
N ASN A 118 19.56 -58.21 -21.14
CA ASN A 118 19.07 -58.08 -22.50
C ASN A 118 20.20 -57.62 -23.40
N GLY A 119 20.34 -58.16 -24.60
CA GLY A 119 21.39 -57.73 -25.49
C GLY A 119 21.15 -57.99 -26.96
N VAL A 120 22.16 -57.61 -27.74
CA VAL A 120 22.18 -57.63 -29.19
C VAL A 120 23.31 -58.51 -29.72
N SER A 121 23.20 -58.91 -30.99
CA SER A 121 24.18 -59.78 -31.63
C SER A 121 25.58 -59.17 -31.70
N ASP A 122 26.61 -60.01 -31.87
CA ASP A 122 27.96 -59.55 -32.21
C ASP A 122 27.98 -58.68 -33.48
N SER A 123 27.24 -59.11 -34.50
CA SER A 123 27.13 -58.39 -35.78
C SER A 123 26.44 -57.04 -35.64
N TRP A 124 25.63 -56.84 -34.60
CA TRP A 124 25.00 -55.56 -34.33
C TRP A 124 26.04 -54.54 -33.85
N LEU A 125 27.00 -54.97 -33.01
CA LEU A 125 28.00 -54.07 -32.42
C LEU A 125 28.95 -53.45 -33.44
N THR A 126 29.15 -54.08 -34.59
CA THR A 126 30.04 -53.56 -35.65
C THR A 126 29.52 -52.26 -36.28
N HIS A 127 28.27 -51.86 -36.02
CA HIS A 127 27.70 -50.60 -36.53
C HIS A 127 28.25 -49.36 -35.82
N ASP A 128 28.84 -49.49 -34.64
CA ASP A 128 29.37 -48.36 -33.88
C ASP A 128 30.71 -48.72 -33.21
N SER A 129 31.78 -48.03 -33.62
CA SER A 129 33.14 -48.22 -33.09
C SER A 129 33.28 -48.02 -31.57
N LEU A 130 32.33 -47.32 -30.94
CA LEU A 130 32.32 -47.13 -29.49
C LEU A 130 31.94 -48.42 -28.75
N LEU A 131 31.22 -49.32 -29.43
CA LEU A 131 30.71 -50.57 -28.89
C LEU A 131 31.64 -51.71 -29.24
N GLN A 132 32.04 -52.46 -28.22
CA GLN A 132 32.97 -53.56 -28.39
C GLN A 132 32.73 -54.60 -27.30
N ARG A 133 32.74 -55.87 -27.71
CA ARG A 133 32.73 -57.02 -26.82
C ARG A 133 34.15 -57.55 -26.68
N ASP A 134 34.84 -57.14 -25.61
CA ASP A 134 36.19 -57.59 -25.31
C ASP A 134 36.16 -58.96 -24.62
N ALA A 135 36.69 -59.98 -25.30
CA ALA A 135 36.70 -61.36 -24.81
C ALA A 135 37.43 -61.52 -23.46
N ALA A 136 38.46 -60.71 -23.18
CA ALA A 136 39.21 -60.80 -21.93
C ALA A 136 38.41 -60.29 -20.72
N ARG A 137 37.41 -59.43 -20.95
CA ARG A 137 36.65 -58.71 -19.91
C ARG A 137 35.19 -59.13 -19.84
N MET A 138 34.65 -59.75 -20.89
CA MET A 138 33.24 -60.11 -21.03
C MET A 138 32.75 -61.01 -19.89
N ASP A 139 33.53 -62.02 -19.51
CA ASP A 139 33.12 -62.99 -18.49
C ASP A 139 32.95 -62.33 -17.13
N ALA A 140 33.88 -61.45 -16.74
CA ALA A 140 33.80 -60.69 -15.50
C ALA A 140 32.64 -59.68 -15.54
N GLU A 141 32.44 -59.00 -16.67
CA GLU A 141 31.35 -58.05 -16.84
C GLU A 141 29.97 -58.71 -16.76
N LEU A 142 29.79 -59.85 -17.44
CA LEU A 142 28.51 -60.57 -17.41
C LEU A 142 28.21 -61.12 -16.02
N ARG A 143 29.23 -61.60 -15.29
CA ARG A 143 29.09 -62.03 -13.89
C ARG A 143 28.69 -60.88 -12.98
N ALA A 144 29.38 -59.75 -13.07
CA ALA A 144 29.00 -58.54 -12.34
C ALA A 144 27.57 -58.09 -12.68
N ALA A 145 27.19 -58.15 -13.96
CA ALA A 145 25.84 -57.85 -14.43
C ALA A 145 24.79 -58.81 -13.84
N MET A 146 25.09 -60.10 -13.76
CA MET A 146 24.21 -61.09 -13.10
C MET A 146 24.05 -60.82 -11.61
N GLU A 147 25.13 -60.53 -10.89
CA GLU A 147 25.06 -60.16 -9.47
C GLU A 147 24.24 -58.89 -9.27
N PHE A 148 24.46 -57.90 -10.14
CA PHE A 148 23.76 -56.63 -10.11
C PHE A 148 22.26 -56.77 -10.43
N SER A 149 21.89 -57.73 -11.27
CA SER A 149 20.49 -57.96 -11.64
C SER A 149 19.63 -58.44 -10.46
N PHE A 150 20.23 -59.08 -9.45
CA PHE A 150 19.56 -59.39 -8.18
C PHE A 150 19.38 -58.14 -7.32
N ILE A 151 20.32 -57.21 -7.34
CA ILE A 151 20.25 -55.98 -6.53
C ILE A 151 19.20 -55.02 -7.11
N LEU A 152 19.10 -54.93 -8.43
CA LEU A 152 18.14 -54.05 -9.11
C LEU A 152 16.67 -54.31 -8.77
N GLN A 153 16.34 -55.50 -8.28
CA GLN A 153 14.98 -55.83 -7.86
C GLN A 153 14.53 -55.04 -6.61
N PHE A 154 15.47 -54.52 -5.83
CA PHE A 154 15.16 -53.74 -4.63
C PHE A 154 14.79 -52.30 -4.96
N SER A 155 14.95 -51.87 -6.22
CA SER A 155 14.32 -50.64 -6.67
C SER A 155 12.83 -50.90 -6.84
N ASP A 156 12.02 -50.19 -6.07
CA ASP A 156 10.57 -50.24 -6.19
C ASP A 156 10.11 -49.04 -7.02
N PRO A 157 9.67 -49.27 -8.27
CA PRO A 157 9.34 -48.19 -9.17
C PRO A 157 8.09 -47.41 -8.79
N ASP A 158 7.33 -47.84 -7.77
CA ASP A 158 6.16 -47.15 -7.25
C ASP A 158 6.55 -46.20 -6.11
N THR A 159 7.48 -46.60 -5.24
CA THR A 159 7.92 -45.82 -4.08
C THR A 159 9.15 -44.95 -4.35
N ASP A 160 10.11 -45.41 -5.16
CA ASP A 160 11.34 -44.69 -5.46
C ASP A 160 11.09 -43.39 -6.26
N PHE A 161 11.87 -42.34 -6.00
CA PHE A 161 11.73 -41.09 -6.75
C PHE A 161 12.19 -41.21 -8.21
N HIS A 162 13.26 -41.97 -8.49
CA HIS A 162 13.61 -42.34 -9.86
C HIS A 162 12.61 -43.36 -10.40
N THR A 163 12.27 -43.25 -11.67
CA THR A 163 11.26 -44.11 -12.32
C THR A 163 11.87 -45.39 -12.88
N ARG A 164 13.13 -45.32 -13.31
CA ARG A 164 13.83 -46.45 -13.92
C ARG A 164 15.32 -46.32 -13.69
N PHE A 165 15.96 -47.46 -13.44
CA PHE A 165 17.42 -47.58 -13.32
C PHE A 165 17.94 -48.51 -14.41
N TRP A 166 19.08 -48.16 -15.00
CA TRP A 166 19.72 -48.90 -16.07
C TRP A 166 21.21 -49.13 -15.82
N TYR A 167 21.70 -50.26 -16.31
CA TYR A 167 23.09 -50.44 -16.71
C TYR A 167 23.13 -50.70 -18.22
N THR A 168 23.85 -49.88 -18.98
CA THR A 168 24.08 -50.06 -20.42
C THR A 168 25.55 -50.37 -20.66
N SER A 169 25.86 -51.58 -21.09
CA SER A 169 27.21 -52.04 -21.41
C SER A 169 27.60 -51.67 -22.84
N ARG A 170 28.87 -51.39 -23.10
CA ARG A 170 29.43 -51.29 -24.46
C ARG A 170 29.52 -52.64 -25.18
N ALA A 171 29.49 -53.74 -24.44
CA ALA A 171 29.55 -55.10 -24.95
C ALA A 171 28.22 -55.60 -25.52
N GLY A 172 27.24 -54.71 -25.74
CA GLY A 172 26.01 -55.06 -26.44
C GLY A 172 24.90 -55.59 -25.56
N PHE A 173 24.87 -55.20 -24.29
CA PHE A 173 23.81 -55.63 -23.39
C PHE A 173 23.44 -54.55 -22.37
N PHE A 174 22.28 -54.71 -21.73
CA PHE A 174 21.80 -53.83 -20.69
C PHE A 174 20.93 -54.58 -19.68
N ILE A 175 20.81 -53.99 -18.50
CA ILE A 175 19.89 -54.40 -17.44
C ILE A 175 19.06 -53.20 -17.06
N SER A 176 17.76 -53.40 -16.83
CA SER A 176 16.82 -52.36 -16.44
C SER A 176 16.01 -52.85 -15.24
N SER A 177 15.71 -51.94 -14.30
CA SER A 177 14.70 -52.21 -13.25
C SER A 177 13.28 -52.36 -13.81
N ARG A 178 13.05 -51.92 -15.06
CA ARG A 178 11.84 -52.16 -15.85
C ARG A 178 12.23 -52.75 -17.22
N PRO A 179 12.48 -54.07 -17.30
CA PRO A 179 12.93 -54.71 -18.53
C PRO A 179 11.83 -54.72 -19.60
N PRO A 180 12.16 -54.58 -20.89
CA PRO A 180 11.19 -54.74 -21.97
C PRO A 180 10.57 -56.15 -21.95
N HIS A 181 9.27 -56.23 -22.18
CA HIS A 181 8.54 -57.50 -22.20
C HIS A 181 8.66 -58.23 -23.56
N ASP A 182 8.89 -57.49 -24.65
CA ASP A 182 9.02 -58.04 -26.00
C ASP A 182 10.49 -58.12 -26.43
N LEU A 183 10.91 -59.30 -26.90
CA LEU A 183 12.25 -59.53 -27.43
C LEU A 183 12.49 -58.73 -28.72
N SER A 184 11.45 -58.47 -29.50
CA SER A 184 11.56 -57.77 -30.79
C SER A 184 12.02 -56.32 -30.64
N THR A 185 11.74 -55.69 -29.50
CA THR A 185 12.07 -54.28 -29.23
C THR A 185 13.43 -54.10 -28.56
N LEU A 186 14.13 -55.17 -28.17
CA LEU A 186 15.40 -55.09 -27.44
C LEU A 186 16.50 -54.41 -28.24
N ALA A 187 16.66 -54.76 -29.52
CA ALA A 187 17.67 -54.14 -30.38
C ALA A 187 17.40 -52.65 -30.58
N ALA A 188 16.14 -52.25 -30.78
CA ALA A 188 15.74 -50.86 -30.90
C ALA A 188 15.91 -50.08 -29.58
N SER A 189 15.62 -50.71 -28.44
CA SER A 189 15.82 -50.15 -27.10
C SER A 189 17.30 -49.89 -26.84
N TYR A 190 18.16 -50.87 -27.12
CA TYR A 190 19.60 -50.75 -26.99
C TYR A 190 20.17 -49.67 -27.93
N ALA A 191 19.75 -49.65 -29.20
CA ALA A 191 20.09 -48.59 -30.15
C ALA A 191 19.73 -47.20 -29.61
N THR A 192 18.54 -47.07 -29.02
CA THR A 192 18.07 -45.82 -28.43
C THR A 192 18.97 -45.40 -27.27
N MET A 193 19.30 -46.30 -26.35
CA MET A 193 20.18 -46.01 -25.20
C MET A 193 21.56 -45.54 -25.63
N VAL A 194 22.23 -46.28 -26.52
CA VAL A 194 23.61 -45.95 -26.94
C VAL A 194 23.68 -44.71 -27.84
N SER A 195 22.56 -44.28 -28.42
CA SER A 195 22.47 -43.01 -29.14
C SER A 195 22.23 -41.79 -28.24
N ARG A 196 21.83 -41.97 -26.96
CA ARG A 196 21.53 -40.84 -26.08
C ARG A 196 22.80 -40.07 -25.68
N PRO A 197 22.67 -38.74 -25.45
CA PRO A 197 23.79 -37.91 -24.99
C PRO A 197 24.43 -38.42 -23.69
N TRP A 198 23.64 -38.93 -22.74
CA TRP A 198 24.18 -39.45 -21.47
C TRP A 198 25.09 -40.68 -21.64
N PHE A 199 24.92 -41.46 -22.71
CA PHE A 199 25.79 -42.61 -22.99
C PHE A 199 27.07 -42.17 -23.71
N ARG A 200 26.92 -41.40 -24.79
CA ARG A 200 28.06 -40.98 -25.64
C ARG A 200 28.96 -39.94 -24.96
N ALA A 201 28.40 -39.04 -24.16
CA ALA A 201 29.19 -38.02 -23.48
C ALA A 201 30.14 -38.63 -22.42
N MET A 202 29.87 -39.84 -21.94
CA MET A 202 30.69 -40.57 -20.96
C MET A 202 31.96 -41.20 -21.56
N GLN A 203 32.19 -41.05 -22.87
CA GLN A 203 33.39 -41.50 -23.58
C GLN A 203 34.69 -40.80 -23.11
N ALA A 204 34.60 -39.79 -22.24
CA ALA A 204 35.74 -39.01 -21.78
C ALA A 204 36.51 -39.71 -20.62
N THR A 205 37.71 -39.21 -20.34
CA THR A 205 38.79 -39.85 -19.56
C THR A 205 38.42 -40.38 -18.16
N ALA A 206 39.31 -41.15 -17.53
CA ALA A 206 39.10 -41.73 -16.19
C ALA A 206 38.74 -40.71 -15.08
N ASP A 207 39.11 -39.44 -15.24
CA ASP A 207 38.70 -38.37 -14.32
C ASP A 207 37.30 -37.81 -14.61
N ASP A 208 36.84 -37.84 -15.87
CA ASP A 208 35.46 -37.55 -16.23
C ASP A 208 34.50 -38.66 -15.80
N ALA A 209 34.97 -39.91 -15.76
CA ALA A 209 34.19 -41.08 -15.35
C ALA A 209 33.73 -41.04 -13.88
N LYS A 210 34.38 -40.21 -13.04
CA LYS A 210 33.99 -39.99 -11.65
C LYS A 210 32.79 -39.06 -11.51
N GLN A 211 32.51 -38.22 -12.51
CA GLN A 211 31.51 -37.16 -12.44
C GLN A 211 30.10 -37.66 -12.80
N LEU A 212 29.13 -37.30 -11.96
CA LEU A 212 27.71 -37.43 -12.27
C LEU A 212 27.37 -36.46 -13.42
N ARG A 213 26.63 -36.93 -14.43
CA ARG A 213 26.11 -36.06 -15.50
C ARG A 213 24.61 -36.15 -15.62
N TRP A 214 23.99 -34.98 -15.72
CA TRP A 214 22.58 -34.82 -16.06
C TRP A 214 22.46 -34.58 -17.56
N SER A 215 21.66 -35.38 -18.26
CA SER A 215 21.31 -35.08 -19.65
C SER A 215 20.06 -34.22 -19.74
N GLY A 216 20.00 -33.36 -20.75
CA GLY A 216 18.80 -32.58 -21.05
C GLY A 216 17.56 -33.44 -21.29
N VAL A 217 16.40 -32.80 -21.20
CA VAL A 217 15.10 -33.47 -21.28
C VAL A 217 14.91 -34.11 -22.64
N TYR A 218 14.52 -35.39 -22.65
CA TYR A 218 14.17 -36.12 -23.87
C TYR A 218 12.85 -36.86 -23.71
N GLN A 219 12.23 -37.23 -24.83
CA GLN A 219 11.08 -38.12 -24.81
C GLN A 219 11.53 -39.58 -24.61
N GLY A 220 11.05 -40.18 -23.53
CA GLY A 220 11.23 -41.59 -23.21
C GLY A 220 10.67 -42.49 -24.31
N ALA A 221 11.06 -43.76 -24.29
CA ALA A 221 10.46 -44.76 -25.17
C ALA A 221 8.99 -45.00 -24.76
N GLU A 222 8.15 -45.47 -25.69
CA GLU A 222 6.83 -46.03 -25.37
C GLU A 222 5.89 -45.16 -24.48
N ARG A 223 5.62 -43.91 -24.88
CA ARG A 223 4.65 -42.99 -24.22
C ARG A 223 5.01 -42.57 -22.78
N GLU A 224 6.24 -42.78 -22.33
CA GLU A 224 6.70 -42.40 -20.98
C GLU A 224 6.86 -40.88 -20.76
N GLY A 225 6.70 -40.09 -21.83
CA GLY A 225 6.73 -38.63 -21.76
C GLY A 225 8.14 -38.06 -21.63
N ALA A 226 8.24 -36.82 -21.17
CA ALA A 226 9.52 -36.13 -20.97
C ALA A 226 10.24 -36.65 -19.72
N MET A 227 11.54 -36.94 -19.85
CA MET A 227 12.38 -37.51 -18.81
C MET A 227 13.67 -36.71 -18.63
N LEU A 228 14.14 -36.62 -17.39
CA LEU A 228 15.46 -36.14 -17.00
C LEU A 228 16.30 -37.36 -16.58
N THR A 229 17.56 -37.45 -17.01
CA THR A 229 18.39 -38.63 -16.69
C THR A 229 19.68 -38.21 -16.00
N ALA A 230 19.95 -38.83 -14.86
CA ALA A 230 21.25 -38.79 -14.20
C ALA A 230 22.07 -40.01 -14.65
N SER A 231 23.36 -39.84 -14.87
CA SER A 231 24.22 -40.91 -15.38
C SER A 231 25.63 -40.84 -14.80
N THR A 232 26.26 -42.00 -14.70
CA THR A 232 27.66 -42.16 -14.32
C THR A 232 28.31 -43.28 -15.11
N ALA A 233 29.58 -43.11 -15.48
CA ALA A 233 30.37 -44.16 -16.10
C ALA A 233 30.67 -45.30 -15.11
N VAL A 234 30.75 -46.52 -15.65
CA VAL A 234 31.29 -47.71 -14.98
C VAL A 234 32.67 -47.96 -15.55
N PHE A 235 33.67 -47.86 -14.69
CA PHE A 235 35.07 -47.87 -15.07
C PHE A 235 35.86 -48.70 -14.07
N ASN A 236 36.66 -49.65 -14.57
CA ASN A 236 37.58 -50.44 -13.78
C ASN A 236 38.88 -50.70 -14.56
N ASP A 237 40.04 -50.63 -13.88
CA ASP A 237 41.37 -50.88 -14.46
C ASP A 237 41.68 -50.18 -15.79
N GLY A 238 41.34 -48.89 -15.90
CA GLY A 238 41.60 -48.12 -17.13
C GLY A 238 40.61 -48.42 -18.27
N TYR A 239 39.61 -49.28 -18.05
CA TYR A 239 38.62 -49.66 -19.05
C TYR A 239 37.22 -49.15 -18.69
N TRP A 240 36.59 -48.49 -19.66
CA TRP A 240 35.20 -48.06 -19.58
C TRP A 240 34.28 -49.19 -20.04
N TYR A 241 33.49 -49.76 -19.13
CA TYR A 241 32.59 -50.87 -19.43
C TYR A 241 31.24 -50.38 -19.99
N GLY A 242 30.73 -49.29 -19.46
CA GLY A 242 29.39 -48.81 -19.79
C GLY A 242 28.93 -47.67 -18.89
N VAL A 243 27.63 -47.47 -18.82
CA VAL A 243 27.01 -46.35 -18.08
C VAL A 243 25.89 -46.87 -17.21
N LEU A 244 25.87 -46.42 -15.95
CA LEU A 244 24.69 -46.52 -15.08
C LEU A 244 23.88 -45.25 -15.22
N SER A 245 22.56 -45.37 -15.34
CA SER A 245 21.68 -44.23 -15.47
C SER A 245 20.35 -44.40 -14.71
N MET A 246 19.78 -43.27 -14.28
CA MET A 246 18.51 -43.16 -13.60
C MET A 246 17.62 -42.14 -14.31
N ASP A 247 16.40 -42.54 -14.65
CA ASP A 247 15.41 -41.68 -15.28
C ASP A 247 14.42 -41.12 -14.26
N PHE A 248 14.16 -39.83 -14.33
CA PHE A 248 13.15 -39.10 -13.57
C PHE A 248 12.07 -38.62 -14.53
N THR A 249 10.86 -39.15 -14.39
CA THR A 249 9.73 -38.73 -15.23
C THR A 249 9.21 -37.36 -14.80
N ARG A 250 8.75 -36.57 -15.78
CA ARG A 250 8.05 -35.32 -15.51
C ARG A 250 6.90 -35.50 -14.52
N GLN A 251 6.13 -36.59 -14.63
CA GLN A 251 5.01 -36.87 -13.74
C GLN A 251 5.43 -36.98 -12.26
N ARG A 252 6.54 -37.65 -11.95
CA ARG A 252 7.05 -37.74 -10.56
C ARG A 252 7.53 -36.39 -10.04
N ILE A 253 8.20 -35.60 -10.89
CA ILE A 253 8.65 -34.25 -10.55
C ILE A 253 7.43 -33.34 -10.29
N ASP A 254 6.44 -33.33 -11.18
CA ASP A 254 5.21 -32.54 -11.02
C ASP A 254 4.46 -32.93 -9.74
N ALA A 255 4.33 -34.23 -9.44
CA ALA A 255 3.68 -34.72 -8.22
C ALA A 255 4.43 -34.28 -6.95
N LEU A 256 5.76 -34.35 -6.95
CA LEU A 256 6.58 -33.91 -5.82
C LEU A 256 6.47 -32.40 -5.62
N LEU A 257 6.61 -31.61 -6.69
CA LEU A 257 6.44 -30.16 -6.63
C LEU A 257 5.05 -29.78 -6.12
N ASN A 258 4.00 -30.52 -6.52
CA ASN A 258 2.64 -30.25 -6.07
C ASN A 258 2.47 -30.57 -4.58
N ARG A 259 3.07 -31.65 -4.10
CA ARG A 259 3.07 -32.03 -2.67
C ARG A 259 3.80 -31.01 -1.79
N MET A 260 4.87 -30.42 -2.31
CA MET A 260 5.66 -29.39 -1.60
C MET A 260 5.09 -27.97 -1.78
N ARG A 261 3.98 -27.81 -2.53
CA ARG A 261 3.42 -26.49 -2.84
C ARG A 261 2.90 -25.80 -1.59
N HIS A 262 3.61 -24.77 -1.15
CA HIS A 262 3.16 -23.90 -0.07
C HIS A 262 2.05 -22.97 -0.55
N SER A 263 1.16 -22.55 0.37
CA SER A 263 0.14 -21.51 0.12
C SER A 263 0.70 -20.18 -0.40
N ALA A 264 2.00 -19.90 -0.21
CA ALA A 264 2.68 -18.71 -0.72
C ALA A 264 3.00 -18.79 -2.23
N LEU A 265 3.05 -20.00 -2.80
CA LEU A 265 3.40 -20.31 -4.19
C LEU A 265 2.16 -20.72 -5.00
N GLN A 266 1.17 -19.83 -5.09
CA GLN A 266 -0.04 -20.06 -5.90
C GLN A 266 0.13 -19.71 -7.39
N GLY A 267 1.28 -19.15 -7.76
CA GLY A 267 1.68 -18.94 -9.16
C GLY A 267 2.02 -20.24 -9.88
N SER A 268 2.39 -20.12 -11.16
CA SER A 268 2.94 -21.23 -11.93
C SER A 268 4.37 -21.50 -11.50
N VAL A 269 4.67 -22.74 -11.14
CA VAL A 269 6.04 -23.18 -10.84
C VAL A 269 6.57 -23.96 -12.02
N VAL A 270 7.74 -23.58 -12.54
CA VAL A 270 8.36 -24.20 -13.71
C VAL A 270 9.78 -24.60 -13.38
N LEU A 271 10.12 -25.86 -13.58
CA LEU A 271 11.50 -26.33 -13.53
C LEU A 271 12.11 -26.20 -14.93
N LEU A 272 13.25 -25.54 -15.03
CA LEU A 272 13.97 -25.27 -16.26
C LEU A 272 15.33 -25.98 -16.26
N ASP A 273 15.78 -26.45 -17.43
CA ASP A 273 17.16 -26.93 -17.62
C ASP A 273 18.15 -25.76 -17.76
N ASN A 274 19.45 -26.07 -17.93
CA ASN A 274 20.50 -25.06 -18.14
C ASN A 274 20.32 -24.25 -19.44
N MET A 275 19.60 -24.77 -20.43
CA MET A 275 19.19 -24.09 -21.66
C MET A 275 17.87 -23.33 -21.50
N GLN A 276 17.32 -23.26 -20.28
CA GLN A 276 16.06 -22.61 -19.93
C GLN A 276 14.83 -23.21 -20.63
N ARG A 277 14.88 -24.50 -20.97
CA ARG A 277 13.75 -25.26 -21.48
C ARG A 277 12.96 -25.86 -20.32
N PRO A 278 11.62 -25.85 -20.37
CA PRO A 278 10.79 -26.42 -19.32
C PRO A 278 10.94 -27.94 -19.24
N ILE A 279 11.30 -28.44 -18.05
CA ILE A 279 11.36 -29.85 -17.68
C ILE A 279 10.02 -30.31 -17.12
N ALA A 280 9.50 -29.54 -16.18
CA ALA A 280 8.31 -29.83 -15.40
C ALA A 280 7.59 -28.51 -15.11
N SER A 281 6.26 -28.55 -15.02
CA SER A 281 5.49 -27.33 -14.73
C SER A 281 4.22 -27.65 -13.97
N LEU A 282 3.98 -26.86 -12.93
CA LEU A 282 2.71 -26.75 -12.23
C LEU A 282 2.06 -25.45 -12.62
N ASP A 283 1.18 -25.52 -13.60
CA ASP A 283 0.51 -24.34 -14.11
C ASP A 283 -0.57 -23.86 -13.12
N ALA A 284 -0.62 -22.54 -12.90
CA ALA A 284 -1.73 -21.90 -12.22
C ALA A 284 -2.82 -21.52 -13.24
N ALA A 285 -4.08 -21.49 -12.78
CA ALA A 285 -5.16 -20.90 -13.55
C ALA A 285 -4.81 -19.44 -13.91
N ASP A 286 -4.89 -19.09 -15.19
CA ASP A 286 -4.54 -17.78 -15.77
C ASP A 286 -3.04 -17.45 -15.92
N SER A 287 -2.16 -18.46 -16.04
CA SER A 287 -0.75 -18.22 -16.42
C SER A 287 -0.64 -17.54 -17.80
N LYS A 288 0.07 -16.41 -17.89
CA LYS A 288 0.36 -15.73 -19.16
C LYS A 288 1.84 -15.93 -19.52
N ALA A 289 2.10 -16.25 -20.78
CA ALA A 289 3.45 -16.30 -21.30
C ALA A 289 4.09 -14.90 -21.28
N LEU A 290 5.39 -14.85 -20.99
CA LEU A 290 6.18 -13.62 -21.05
C LEU A 290 6.43 -13.20 -22.49
N SER A 291 6.55 -11.89 -22.73
CA SER A 291 7.07 -11.40 -24.01
C SER A 291 8.52 -11.86 -24.22
N GLN A 292 8.94 -11.96 -25.48
CA GLN A 292 10.32 -12.34 -25.82
C GLN A 292 11.36 -11.40 -25.18
N GLN A 293 11.03 -10.11 -25.05
CA GLN A 293 11.92 -9.13 -24.41
C GLN A 293 12.03 -9.36 -22.90
N ALA A 294 10.90 -9.60 -22.22
CA ALA A 294 10.88 -9.92 -20.80
C ALA A 294 11.65 -11.23 -20.53
N GLN A 295 11.50 -12.22 -21.39
CA GLN A 295 12.21 -13.49 -21.26
C GLN A 295 13.73 -13.31 -21.40
N ARG A 296 14.22 -12.53 -22.37
CA ARG A 296 15.66 -12.21 -22.49
C ARG A 296 16.23 -11.52 -21.24
N LEU A 297 15.47 -10.59 -20.65
CA LEU A 297 15.89 -9.90 -19.42
C LEU A 297 15.95 -10.85 -18.23
N LEU A 298 14.96 -11.74 -18.09
CA LEU A 298 14.94 -12.77 -17.07
C LEU A 298 16.15 -13.71 -17.24
N SER A 299 16.39 -14.21 -18.45
CA SER A 299 17.55 -15.06 -18.77
C SER A 299 18.87 -14.42 -18.37
N ALA A 300 19.05 -13.12 -18.66
CA ALA A 300 20.25 -12.38 -18.33
C ALA A 300 20.46 -12.19 -16.82
N GLN A 301 19.37 -12.03 -16.05
CA GLN A 301 19.44 -11.91 -14.59
C GLN A 301 19.72 -13.27 -13.92
N MET A 302 19.07 -14.34 -14.38
CA MET A 302 19.31 -15.69 -13.89
C MET A 302 20.76 -16.13 -14.10
N ALA A 303 21.39 -15.73 -15.20
CA ALA A 303 22.80 -16.01 -15.45
C ALA A 303 23.76 -15.26 -14.50
N ARG A 304 23.34 -14.12 -13.93
CA ARG A 304 24.16 -13.30 -13.02
C ARG A 304 24.02 -13.72 -11.56
N GLN A 305 22.82 -14.13 -11.15
CA GLN A 305 22.51 -14.45 -9.76
C GLN A 305 21.82 -15.82 -9.68
N PRO A 306 22.32 -16.76 -8.86
CA PRO A 306 21.74 -18.10 -8.75
C PRO A 306 20.33 -18.06 -8.15
N GLN A 307 20.01 -17.05 -7.35
CA GLN A 307 18.71 -16.83 -6.78
C GLN A 307 18.33 -15.36 -6.91
N GLY A 308 17.05 -15.07 -7.10
CA GLY A 308 16.58 -13.70 -7.19
C GLY A 308 15.09 -13.58 -7.44
N SER A 309 14.63 -12.34 -7.52
CA SER A 309 13.31 -12.04 -8.03
C SER A 309 13.32 -10.77 -8.86
N LEU A 310 12.38 -10.68 -9.79
CA LEU A 310 12.23 -9.57 -10.71
C LEU A 310 10.76 -9.38 -11.01
N ARG A 311 10.35 -8.11 -11.11
CA ARG A 311 9.03 -7.75 -11.60
C ARG A 311 9.12 -7.44 -13.08
N LEU A 312 8.42 -8.21 -13.90
CA LEU A 312 8.36 -8.03 -15.35
C LEU A 312 6.90 -7.92 -15.76
N GLU A 313 6.58 -6.87 -16.51
CA GLU A 313 5.21 -6.61 -16.96
C GLU A 313 4.23 -6.58 -15.78
N HIS A 314 3.23 -7.48 -15.76
CA HIS A 314 2.25 -7.62 -14.69
C HIS A 314 2.51 -8.84 -13.79
N GLN A 315 3.71 -9.41 -13.88
CA GLN A 315 4.11 -10.63 -13.19
C GLN A 315 5.27 -10.37 -12.23
N PHE A 316 5.21 -11.03 -11.09
CA PHE A 316 6.32 -11.18 -10.18
C PHE A 316 6.94 -12.57 -10.41
N ILE A 317 8.24 -12.58 -10.67
CA ILE A 317 8.99 -13.80 -10.99
C ILE A 317 10.10 -13.95 -9.97
N SER A 318 10.20 -15.15 -9.41
CA SER A 318 11.28 -15.54 -8.52
C SER A 318 11.96 -16.79 -9.07
N TRP A 319 13.26 -16.91 -8.87
CA TRP A 319 14.03 -18.06 -9.33
C TRP A 319 15.03 -18.51 -8.28
N SER A 320 15.34 -19.80 -8.32
CA SER A 320 16.46 -20.38 -7.58
C SER A 320 17.14 -21.48 -8.41
N LYS A 321 18.46 -21.46 -8.47
CA LYS A 321 19.27 -22.45 -9.17
C LYS A 321 19.39 -23.71 -8.32
N LEU A 322 19.15 -24.87 -8.92
CA LEU A 322 19.41 -26.17 -8.29
C LEU A 322 20.93 -26.40 -8.14
N ARG A 323 21.31 -27.17 -7.11
CA ARG A 323 22.70 -27.40 -6.74
C ARG A 323 23.27 -28.63 -7.46
N ASN A 324 22.57 -29.75 -7.44
CA ASN A 324 23.06 -30.99 -8.05
C ASN A 324 22.63 -31.13 -9.51
N VAL A 325 21.49 -30.55 -9.88
CA VAL A 325 20.99 -30.49 -11.26
C VAL A 325 21.32 -29.13 -11.84
N ASP A 326 21.89 -29.07 -13.04
CA ASP A 326 22.16 -27.81 -13.72
C ASP A 326 20.86 -27.25 -14.32
N GLY A 327 20.05 -26.63 -13.47
CA GLY A 327 18.70 -26.14 -13.79
C GLY A 327 18.21 -25.09 -12.79
N TYR A 328 17.05 -24.50 -13.09
CA TYR A 328 16.43 -23.44 -12.28
C TYR A 328 14.99 -23.78 -11.94
N LEU A 329 14.60 -23.55 -10.70
CA LEU A 329 13.21 -23.52 -10.27
C LEU A 329 12.69 -22.09 -10.37
N LEU A 330 11.63 -21.90 -11.14
CA LEU A 330 11.02 -20.60 -11.41
C LEU A 330 9.61 -20.58 -10.82
N ASN A 331 9.23 -19.50 -10.15
CA ASN A 331 7.85 -19.23 -9.77
C ASN A 331 7.38 -17.92 -10.42
N GLN A 332 6.31 -18.00 -11.20
CA GLN A 332 5.69 -16.90 -11.93
C GLN A 332 4.30 -16.62 -11.39
N GLN A 333 4.02 -15.40 -10.96
CA GLN A 333 2.73 -15.04 -10.41
C GLN A 333 2.23 -13.70 -10.91
N THR A 334 0.94 -13.61 -11.22
CA THR A 334 0.30 -12.34 -11.62
C THR A 334 -0.06 -11.48 -10.41
N LEU A 335 -0.16 -10.17 -10.62
CA LEU A 335 -0.65 -9.23 -9.60
C LEU A 335 -2.03 -9.58 -9.04
N THR A 336 -2.94 -10.06 -9.90
CA THR A 336 -4.29 -10.45 -9.50
C THR A 336 -4.28 -11.70 -8.62
N GLN A 337 -3.42 -12.68 -8.92
CA GLN A 337 -3.20 -13.84 -8.06
C GLN A 337 -2.63 -13.41 -6.70
N GLY A 338 -1.66 -12.48 -6.67
CA GLY A 338 -1.13 -11.93 -5.42
C GLY A 338 -2.19 -11.21 -4.57
N LEU A 339 -3.08 -10.44 -5.20
CA LEU A 339 -4.18 -9.73 -4.53
C LEU A 339 -5.26 -10.67 -3.98
N ARG A 340 -5.44 -11.86 -4.55
CA ARG A 340 -6.41 -12.86 -4.04
C ARG A 340 -5.92 -13.62 -2.80
N GLN A 341 -4.62 -13.59 -2.51
CA GLN A 341 -4.04 -14.23 -1.32
C GLN A 341 -4.42 -13.48 -0.04
N ASP A 342 -4.21 -14.11 1.12
CA ASP A 342 -4.50 -13.52 2.43
C ASP A 342 -3.82 -12.16 2.63
N LEU A 343 -2.60 -12.02 2.10
CA LEU A 343 -1.86 -10.76 2.12
C LEU A 343 -2.50 -9.69 1.22
N GLY A 344 -3.00 -10.09 0.04
CA GLY A 344 -3.77 -9.22 -0.84
C GLY A 344 -5.08 -8.75 -0.20
N ARG A 345 -5.81 -9.66 0.47
CA ARG A 345 -7.00 -9.31 1.27
C ARG A 345 -6.67 -8.34 2.39
N ALA A 346 -5.57 -8.56 3.11
CA ALA A 346 -5.09 -7.65 4.15
C ALA A 346 -4.75 -6.26 3.58
N THR A 347 -4.10 -6.19 2.42
CA THR A 347 -3.82 -4.89 1.76
C THR A 347 -5.10 -4.17 1.32
N LEU A 348 -6.08 -4.89 0.77
CA LEU A 348 -7.36 -4.31 0.37
C LEU A 348 -8.14 -3.82 1.61
N PHE A 349 -8.12 -4.60 2.69
CA PHE A 349 -8.73 -4.23 3.97
C PHE A 349 -8.06 -3.00 4.58
N MET A 350 -6.73 -2.92 4.62
CA MET A 350 -6.02 -1.73 5.11
C MET A 350 -6.34 -0.50 4.26
N LEU A 351 -6.39 -0.64 2.94
CA LEU A 351 -6.69 0.46 2.03
C LEU A 351 -8.15 0.92 2.19
N SER A 352 -9.10 -0.01 2.33
CA SER A 352 -10.51 0.33 2.58
C SER A 352 -10.70 0.99 3.94
N MET A 353 -10.02 0.51 4.98
CA MET A 353 -10.05 1.12 6.31
C MET A 353 -9.44 2.53 6.30
N TRP A 354 -8.37 2.75 5.56
CA TRP A 354 -7.78 4.08 5.37
C TRP A 354 -8.71 5.01 4.60
N LEU A 355 -9.35 4.55 3.53
CA LEU A 355 -10.36 5.33 2.80
C LEU A 355 -11.53 5.72 3.70
N LEU A 356 -12.03 4.79 4.53
CA LEU A 356 -13.07 5.07 5.51
C LEU A 356 -12.60 6.11 6.54
N PHE A 357 -11.37 5.99 7.03
CA PHE A 357 -10.80 6.97 7.95
C PHE A 357 -10.68 8.37 7.31
N VAL A 358 -10.21 8.46 6.06
CA VAL A 358 -10.15 9.73 5.31
C VAL A 358 -11.55 10.31 5.12
N LEU A 359 -12.54 9.49 4.78
CA LEU A 359 -13.93 9.93 4.65
C LEU A 359 -14.47 10.51 5.97
N LEU A 360 -14.26 9.81 7.09
CA LEU A 360 -14.65 10.28 8.42
C LEU A 360 -13.92 11.56 8.81
N LEU A 361 -12.64 11.67 8.48
CA LEU A 361 -11.82 12.86 8.72
C LEU A 361 -12.35 14.06 7.92
N LEU A 362 -12.72 13.88 6.65
CA LEU A 362 -13.33 14.92 5.82
C LEU A 362 -14.72 15.33 6.34
N LEU A 363 -15.55 14.38 6.77
CA LEU A 363 -16.85 14.65 7.38
C LEU A 363 -16.68 15.46 8.68
N ALA A 364 -15.79 15.04 9.57
CA ALA A 364 -15.48 15.75 10.80
C ALA A 364 -14.97 17.17 10.51
N HIS A 365 -14.12 17.32 9.49
CA HIS A 365 -13.62 18.62 9.06
C HIS A 365 -14.75 19.58 8.67
N GLN A 366 -15.67 19.10 7.83
CA GLN A 366 -16.83 19.87 7.38
C GLN A 366 -17.76 20.26 8.53
N VAL A 367 -18.02 19.34 9.46
CA VAL A 367 -18.85 19.59 10.65
C VAL A 367 -18.22 20.66 11.54
N VAL A 368 -16.92 20.52 11.85
CA VAL A 368 -16.20 21.45 12.74
C VAL A 368 -16.16 22.87 12.15
N ILE A 369 -15.89 23.01 10.84
CA ILE A 369 -15.89 24.32 10.20
C ILE A 369 -17.28 24.95 10.25
N ARG A 370 -18.33 24.22 9.87
CA ARG A 370 -19.71 24.73 9.89
C ARG A 370 -20.16 25.12 11.30
N LEU A 371 -19.74 24.37 12.31
CA LEU A 371 -20.06 24.67 13.70
C LEU A 371 -19.39 25.97 14.15
N VAL A 372 -18.09 26.11 13.89
CA VAL A 372 -17.31 27.29 14.30
C VAL A 372 -17.82 28.56 13.61
N THR A 373 -18.16 28.49 12.32
CA THR A 373 -18.74 29.65 11.61
C THR A 373 -20.10 30.03 12.17
N ARG A 374 -21.02 29.06 12.35
CA ARG A 374 -22.35 29.32 12.92
C ARG A 374 -22.29 29.89 14.33
N LEU A 375 -21.41 29.37 15.18
CA LEU A 375 -21.23 29.90 16.54
C LEU A 375 -20.73 31.35 16.52
N SER A 376 -19.82 31.68 15.60
CA SER A 376 -19.30 33.03 15.44
C SER A 376 -20.39 34.01 15.00
N ASP A 377 -21.20 33.62 14.00
CA ASP A 377 -22.30 34.44 13.47
C ASP A 377 -23.41 34.67 14.52
N LEU A 378 -23.75 33.61 15.27
CA LEU A 378 -24.73 33.70 16.35
C LEU A 378 -24.24 34.61 17.47
N SER A 379 -22.99 34.47 17.88
CA SER A 379 -22.38 35.33 18.90
C SER A 379 -22.37 36.79 18.47
N ALA A 380 -22.03 37.09 17.21
CA ALA A 380 -22.06 38.45 16.68
C ALA A 380 -23.49 39.03 16.66
N THR A 381 -24.47 38.24 16.25
CA THR A 381 -25.89 38.65 16.21
C THR A 381 -26.44 38.93 17.60
N LEU A 382 -26.12 38.07 18.58
CA LEU A 382 -26.52 38.25 19.98
C LEU A 382 -25.87 39.50 20.58
N ALA A 383 -24.56 39.69 20.35
CA ALA A 383 -23.85 40.87 20.83
C ALA A 383 -24.45 42.16 20.27
N TRP A 384 -24.84 42.15 18.99
CA TRP A 384 -25.49 43.28 18.35
C TRP A 384 -26.88 43.57 18.97
N ARG A 385 -27.75 42.57 19.08
CA ARG A 385 -29.09 42.74 19.69
C ARG A 385 -29.02 43.19 21.15
N ALA A 386 -28.00 42.74 21.89
CA ALA A 386 -27.78 43.15 23.27
C ALA A 386 -27.26 44.59 23.40
N SER A 387 -26.66 45.16 22.34
CA SER A 387 -26.00 46.48 22.40
C SER A 387 -26.79 47.63 21.79
N TYR A 388 -27.70 47.35 20.85
CA TYR A 388 -28.38 48.37 20.06
C TYR A 388 -29.89 48.41 20.35
N ASP A 389 -30.49 49.59 20.28
CA ASP A 389 -31.93 49.79 20.35
C ASP A 389 -32.59 49.32 19.04
N GLY A 390 -33.62 48.49 19.17
CA GLY A 390 -34.24 47.82 18.02
C GLY A 390 -34.92 48.77 17.03
N LEU A 391 -35.39 49.94 17.49
CA LEU A 391 -36.04 50.95 16.65
C LEU A 391 -35.01 51.90 16.03
N THR A 392 -34.19 52.53 16.87
CA THR A 392 -33.33 53.65 16.45
C THR A 392 -31.96 53.24 15.94
N GLN A 393 -31.55 51.97 16.13
CA GLN A 393 -30.23 51.45 15.74
C GLN A 393 -29.03 52.16 16.41
N LEU A 394 -29.30 53.05 17.38
CA LEU A 394 -28.30 53.62 18.28
C LEU A 394 -28.02 52.65 19.43
N LEU A 395 -27.02 52.94 20.27
CA LEU A 395 -26.79 52.13 21.46
C LEU A 395 -28.02 52.15 22.37
N ASN A 396 -28.38 51.00 22.91
CA ASN A 396 -29.39 50.98 23.97
C ASN A 396 -28.80 51.57 25.26
N ARG A 397 -29.67 51.92 26.22
CA ARG A 397 -29.28 52.53 27.49
C ARG A 397 -28.10 51.83 28.17
N SER A 398 -28.17 50.50 28.33
CA SER A 398 -27.14 49.74 29.04
C SER A 398 -25.79 49.80 28.33
N ALA A 399 -25.75 49.52 27.03
CA ALA A 399 -24.53 49.53 26.23
C ALA A 399 -23.96 50.94 26.03
N PHE A 400 -24.82 51.96 25.99
CA PHE A 400 -24.40 53.35 25.93
C PHE A 400 -23.63 53.73 27.19
N PHE A 401 -24.17 53.48 28.39
CA PHE A 401 -23.50 53.82 29.64
C PHE A 401 -22.22 53.04 29.89
N GLU A 402 -22.19 51.76 29.53
CA GLU A 402 -20.97 50.94 29.60
C GLU A 402 -19.84 51.56 28.75
N ARG A 403 -20.16 51.96 27.50
CA ARG A 403 -19.19 52.61 26.61
C ARG A 403 -18.86 54.03 27.05
N PHE A 404 -19.81 54.76 27.62
CA PHE A 404 -19.59 56.10 28.15
C PHE A 404 -18.61 56.05 29.33
N GLU A 405 -18.81 55.19 30.31
CA GLU A 405 -17.86 54.96 31.43
C GLU A 405 -16.45 54.62 30.91
N ALA A 406 -16.36 53.77 29.89
CA ALA A 406 -15.07 53.44 29.27
C ALA A 406 -14.40 54.65 28.59
N GLN A 407 -15.16 55.49 27.87
CA GLN A 407 -14.63 56.71 27.24
C GLN A 407 -14.25 57.77 28.28
N ALA A 408 -15.04 57.89 29.34
CA ALA A 408 -14.75 58.74 30.48
C ALA A 408 -13.41 58.37 31.15
N ALA A 409 -13.23 57.09 31.45
CA ALA A 409 -11.97 56.58 32.00
C ALA A 409 -10.78 56.86 31.06
N ARG A 410 -10.97 56.66 29.75
CA ARG A 410 -9.93 56.92 28.74
C ARG A 410 -9.57 58.40 28.65
N CYS A 411 -10.55 59.30 28.56
CA CYS A 411 -10.29 60.74 28.46
C CYS A 411 -9.62 61.27 29.73
N ARG A 412 -10.02 60.76 30.91
CA ARG A 412 -9.34 61.06 32.18
C ARG A 412 -7.88 60.64 32.19
N GLN A 413 -7.55 59.46 31.67
CA GLN A 413 -6.15 58.99 31.58
C GLN A 413 -5.30 59.85 30.64
N LEU A 414 -5.92 60.37 29.57
CA LEU A 414 -5.27 61.20 28.56
C LEU A 414 -5.26 62.69 28.92
N ASN A 415 -5.92 63.10 30.01
CA ASN A 415 -6.24 64.51 30.31
C ASN A 415 -6.85 65.24 29.11
N ALA A 416 -7.75 64.56 28.39
CA ALA A 416 -8.44 65.12 27.23
C ALA A 416 -9.84 65.59 27.62
N PRO A 417 -10.41 66.62 26.97
CA PRO A 417 -11.77 67.08 27.25
C PRO A 417 -12.81 66.04 26.83
N LEU A 418 -13.88 65.89 27.60
CA LEU A 418 -15.01 65.01 27.29
C LEU A 418 -16.30 65.80 27.42
N ALA A 419 -17.08 65.86 26.35
CA ALA A 419 -18.38 66.53 26.36
C ALA A 419 -19.53 65.52 26.26
N VAL A 420 -20.65 65.89 26.87
CA VAL A 420 -21.90 65.12 26.88
C VAL A 420 -23.03 66.02 26.45
N ILE A 421 -23.90 65.51 25.58
CA ILE A 421 -25.11 66.20 25.13
C ILE A 421 -26.30 65.35 25.50
N GLN A 422 -27.17 65.86 26.36
CA GLN A 422 -28.47 65.27 26.66
C GLN A 422 -29.52 65.92 25.75
N LEU A 423 -30.25 65.11 24.99
CA LEU A 423 -31.19 65.52 23.95
C LEU A 423 -32.57 64.96 24.25
N ASP A 424 -33.60 65.75 23.99
CA ASP A 424 -34.99 65.30 24.13
C ASP A 424 -35.88 65.95 23.06
N ILE A 425 -36.77 65.14 22.48
CA ILE A 425 -37.68 65.58 21.42
C ILE A 425 -38.79 66.43 22.02
N ASP A 426 -38.86 67.68 21.58
CA ASP A 426 -39.87 68.62 22.06
C ASP A 426 -41.28 68.17 21.65
N HIS A 427 -42.19 68.15 22.63
CA HIS A 427 -43.60 67.79 22.43
C HIS A 427 -43.83 66.38 21.84
N PHE A 428 -42.93 65.41 22.08
CA PHE A 428 -43.06 64.05 21.54
C PHE A 428 -44.39 63.37 21.89
N LYS A 429 -44.88 63.57 23.13
CA LYS A 429 -46.22 63.08 23.51
C LYS A 429 -47.33 63.64 22.62
N ALA A 430 -47.28 64.92 22.25
CA ALA A 430 -48.28 65.51 21.36
C ALA A 430 -48.22 64.92 19.93
N VAL A 431 -47.02 64.53 19.46
CA VAL A 431 -46.86 63.80 18.21
C VAL A 431 -47.58 62.45 18.28
N ASN A 432 -47.33 61.67 19.33
CA ASN A 432 -48.01 60.38 19.54
C ASN A 432 -49.52 60.53 19.66
N ASP A 433 -49.98 61.52 20.42
CA ASP A 433 -51.40 61.74 20.67
C ASP A 433 -52.14 62.23 19.41
N SER A 434 -51.46 62.99 18.52
CA SER A 434 -52.06 63.56 17.30
C SER A 434 -51.97 62.65 16.08
N TRP A 435 -50.89 61.88 15.95
CA TRP A 435 -50.55 61.13 14.73
C TRP A 435 -50.40 59.61 14.97
N GLY A 436 -50.55 59.17 16.22
CA GLY A 436 -50.41 57.77 16.61
C GLY A 436 -48.95 57.34 16.82
N HIS A 437 -48.77 56.19 17.46
CA HIS A 437 -47.44 55.67 17.83
C HIS A 437 -46.53 55.40 16.63
N GLN A 438 -47.07 55.05 15.46
CA GLN A 438 -46.26 54.85 14.26
C GLN A 438 -45.55 56.14 13.81
N ALA A 439 -46.21 57.28 13.96
CA ALA A 439 -45.60 58.59 13.68
C ALA A 439 -44.51 58.93 14.70
N GLY A 440 -44.72 58.58 15.97
CA GLY A 440 -43.69 58.69 17.02
C GLY A 440 -42.46 57.84 16.72
N ASP A 441 -42.65 56.60 16.27
CA ASP A 441 -41.57 55.70 15.87
C ASP A 441 -40.78 56.25 14.66
N ALA A 442 -41.48 56.84 13.69
CA ALA A 442 -40.86 57.53 12.56
C ALA A 442 -40.04 58.75 13.02
N ALA A 443 -40.56 59.55 13.95
CA ALA A 443 -39.83 60.67 14.55
C ALA A 443 -38.55 60.20 15.28
N LEU A 444 -38.64 59.17 16.12
CA LEU A 444 -37.49 58.62 16.83
C LEU A 444 -36.42 58.10 15.86
N THR A 445 -36.82 57.39 14.81
CA THR A 445 -35.93 56.86 13.79
C THR A 445 -35.22 57.99 13.03
N ARG A 446 -35.95 59.06 12.68
CA ARG A 446 -35.39 60.21 11.97
C ARG A 446 -34.41 61.00 12.84
N VAL A 447 -34.76 61.25 14.09
CA VAL A 447 -33.88 61.91 15.07
C VAL A 447 -32.59 61.11 15.25
N ALA A 448 -32.71 59.79 15.45
CA ALA A 448 -31.56 58.91 15.58
C ALA A 448 -30.65 58.92 14.35
N ALA A 449 -31.22 58.93 13.13
CA ALA A 449 -30.46 59.03 11.89
C ALA A 449 -29.70 60.36 11.79
N ILE A 450 -30.34 61.47 12.15
CA ILE A 450 -29.71 62.80 12.13
C ILE A 450 -28.57 62.87 13.13
N ILE A 451 -28.76 62.34 14.34
CA ILE A 451 -27.70 62.21 15.34
C ILE A 451 -26.54 61.40 14.74
N ALA A 452 -26.78 60.17 14.27
CA ALA A 452 -25.73 59.30 13.73
C ALA A 452 -24.95 59.94 12.55
N GLN A 453 -25.63 60.63 11.64
CA GLN A 453 -25.01 61.31 10.48
C GLN A 453 -24.23 62.58 10.86
N THR A 454 -24.45 63.11 12.06
CA THR A 454 -23.81 64.34 12.55
C THR A 454 -22.53 64.05 13.32
N LEU A 455 -22.36 62.81 13.79
CA LEU A 455 -21.30 62.37 14.67
C LEU A 455 -20.11 61.77 13.91
N ARG A 456 -18.95 61.86 14.55
CA ARG A 456 -17.69 61.24 14.11
C ARG A 456 -17.66 59.78 14.52
N LYS A 457 -16.74 59.01 13.94
CA LYS A 457 -16.59 57.57 14.21
C LYS A 457 -16.33 57.22 15.68
N ASN A 458 -15.70 58.11 16.45
CA ASN A 458 -15.35 57.88 17.86
C ASN A 458 -16.41 58.38 18.84
N ASP A 459 -17.41 59.12 18.35
CA ASP A 459 -18.49 59.65 19.18
C ASP A 459 -19.48 58.52 19.50
N LEU A 460 -20.13 58.61 20.65
CA LEU A 460 -21.15 57.65 21.05
C LEU A 460 -22.51 58.32 21.01
N ALA A 461 -23.52 57.61 20.50
CA ALA A 461 -24.92 58.01 20.63
C ALA A 461 -25.74 56.82 21.12
N GLY A 462 -26.64 57.09 22.05
CA GLY A 462 -27.55 56.10 22.59
C GLY A 462 -28.92 56.67 22.86
N ARG A 463 -29.94 55.80 22.77
CA ARG A 463 -31.29 56.08 23.24
C ARG A 463 -31.36 55.68 24.72
N VAL A 464 -31.40 56.68 25.60
CA VAL A 464 -31.32 56.48 27.05
C VAL A 464 -32.70 56.40 27.72
N GLY A 465 -33.74 56.89 27.03
CA GLY A 465 -35.14 56.86 27.48
C GLY A 465 -36.13 56.75 26.31
N GLY A 466 -37.41 57.01 26.58
CA GLY A 466 -38.47 56.91 25.56
C GLY A 466 -38.23 57.86 24.38
N GLU A 467 -38.10 59.16 24.65
CA GLU A 467 -37.84 60.23 23.69
C GLU A 467 -36.47 60.91 23.90
N GLU A 468 -35.64 60.31 24.75
CA GLU A 468 -34.38 60.87 25.23
C GLU A 468 -33.17 60.20 24.57
N PHE A 469 -32.28 61.02 24.04
CA PHE A 469 -31.03 60.60 23.45
C PHE A 469 -29.87 61.22 24.22
N CYS A 470 -28.74 60.53 24.24
CA CYS A 470 -27.52 61.03 24.85
C CYS A 470 -26.35 60.81 23.88
N VAL A 471 -25.48 61.80 23.80
CA VAL A 471 -24.30 61.79 22.95
C VAL A 471 -23.06 62.04 23.80
N VAL A 472 -22.01 61.27 23.59
CA VAL A 472 -20.69 61.46 24.20
C VAL A 472 -19.70 61.82 23.11
N LEU A 473 -18.98 62.92 23.31
CA LEU A 473 -17.97 63.45 22.39
C LEU A 473 -16.61 63.42 23.09
N PRO A 474 -15.81 62.34 22.91
CA PRO A 474 -14.43 62.29 23.40
C PRO A 474 -13.57 63.38 22.75
N GLU A 475 -12.57 63.87 23.48
CA GLU A 475 -11.58 64.84 22.98
C GLU A 475 -12.23 66.10 22.38
N THR A 476 -13.34 66.55 22.98
CA THR A 476 -14.16 67.67 22.45
C THR A 476 -14.41 68.71 23.53
N THR A 477 -14.11 69.98 23.21
CA THR A 477 -14.31 71.12 24.11
C THR A 477 -15.80 71.48 24.26
N LEU A 478 -16.15 72.28 25.27
CA LEU A 478 -17.54 72.73 25.47
C LEU A 478 -18.09 73.48 24.25
N ALA A 479 -17.31 74.41 23.69
CA ALA A 479 -17.72 75.22 22.54
C ALA A 479 -17.95 74.35 21.28
N ASP A 480 -17.08 73.37 21.04
CA ASP A 480 -17.24 72.44 19.92
C ASP A 480 -18.46 71.53 20.12
N ALA A 481 -18.71 71.08 21.35
CA ALA A 481 -19.87 70.26 21.68
C ALA A 481 -21.19 71.03 21.53
N GLU A 482 -21.21 72.31 21.91
CA GLU A 482 -22.34 73.21 21.66
C GLU A 482 -22.63 73.35 20.16
N GLN A 483 -21.60 73.51 19.32
CA GLN A 483 -21.77 73.53 17.86
C GLN A 483 -22.30 72.20 17.31
N VAL A 484 -21.88 71.06 17.86
CA VAL A 484 -22.43 69.75 17.48
C VAL A 484 -23.90 69.65 17.86
N ALA A 485 -24.27 70.03 19.09
CA ALA A 485 -25.65 70.04 19.55
C ALA A 485 -26.54 70.96 18.69
N GLU A 486 -26.04 72.15 18.36
CA GLU A 486 -26.76 73.11 17.52
C GLU A 486 -26.91 72.60 16.09
N ARG A 487 -25.90 71.93 15.55
CA ARG A 487 -25.97 71.29 14.23
C ARG A 487 -27.03 70.18 14.20
N ILE A 488 -27.12 69.36 15.25
CA ILE A 488 -28.17 68.34 15.37
C ILE A 488 -29.55 69.02 15.41
N ARG A 489 -29.71 70.06 16.25
CA ARG A 489 -30.97 70.81 16.42
C ARG A 489 -31.42 71.46 15.11
N GLN A 490 -30.54 72.18 14.42
CA GLN A 490 -30.85 72.87 13.16
C GLN A 490 -31.19 71.88 12.05
N ARG A 491 -30.44 70.78 11.93
CA ARG A 491 -30.74 69.73 10.94
C ARG A 491 -32.10 69.11 11.19
N LEU A 492 -32.46 68.82 12.45
CA LEU A 492 -33.79 68.31 12.77
C LEU A 492 -34.89 69.34 12.50
N GLY A 493 -34.68 70.60 12.88
CA GLY A 493 -35.67 71.66 12.67
C GLY A 493 -35.92 72.01 11.19
N ALA A 494 -35.01 71.65 10.29
CA ALA A 494 -35.16 71.80 8.85
C ALA A 494 -35.80 70.57 8.16
N GLU A 495 -36.02 69.48 8.91
CA GLU A 495 -36.54 68.22 8.37
C GLU A 495 -38.05 68.13 8.53
N ILE A 496 -38.71 67.62 7.49
CA ILE A 496 -40.14 67.34 7.49
C ILE A 496 -40.30 65.82 7.51
N ILE A 497 -41.08 65.32 8.46
CA ILE A 497 -41.33 63.89 8.63
C ILE A 497 -42.68 63.54 8.00
N GLU A 498 -42.63 62.69 6.98
CA GLU A 498 -43.80 62.15 6.30
C GLU A 498 -44.33 60.90 7.04
N VAL A 499 -45.59 60.93 7.46
CA VAL A 499 -46.28 59.78 8.12
C VAL A 499 -47.23 59.09 7.15
N SER A 500 -47.84 59.87 6.26
CA SER A 500 -48.78 59.41 5.23
C SER A 500 -48.71 60.36 4.02
N PRO A 501 -49.28 59.98 2.85
CA PRO A 501 -49.24 60.81 1.63
C PRO A 501 -49.74 62.25 1.80
N ASP A 502 -50.61 62.50 2.78
CA ASP A 502 -51.22 63.82 3.06
C ASP A 502 -50.84 64.38 4.46
N GLY A 503 -49.95 63.70 5.19
CA GLY A 503 -49.64 64.00 6.59
C GLY A 503 -48.14 64.20 6.84
N VAL A 504 -47.74 65.46 6.95
CA VAL A 504 -46.37 65.88 7.28
C VAL A 504 -46.34 66.63 8.61
N PHE A 505 -45.30 66.41 9.41
CA PHE A 505 -45.06 67.20 10.62
C PHE A 505 -43.57 67.45 10.84
N GLY A 506 -43.25 68.56 11.50
CA GLY A 506 -41.90 68.88 11.95
C GLY A 506 -41.76 68.54 13.43
N VAL A 507 -40.56 68.15 13.84
CA VAL A 507 -40.19 68.02 15.25
C VAL A 507 -38.99 68.91 15.54
N THR A 508 -38.93 69.38 16.78
CA THR A 508 -37.77 70.10 17.29
C THR A 508 -37.20 69.34 18.47
N LEU A 509 -35.98 69.67 18.88
CA LEU A 509 -35.39 69.10 20.07
C LEU A 509 -34.75 70.19 20.92
N SER A 510 -34.71 69.92 22.22
CA SER A 510 -33.94 70.68 23.18
C SER A 510 -32.68 69.91 23.55
N ALA A 511 -31.59 70.62 23.83
CA ALA A 511 -30.31 70.02 24.20
C ALA A 511 -29.67 70.72 25.40
N GLY A 512 -29.10 69.93 26.30
CA GLY A 512 -28.18 70.41 27.32
C GLY A 512 -26.78 69.83 27.10
N VAL A 513 -25.76 70.68 27.18
CA VAL A 513 -24.36 70.30 26.92
C VAL A 513 -23.54 70.47 28.19
N ALA A 514 -22.77 69.47 28.60
CA ALA A 514 -21.83 69.55 29.73
C ALA A 514 -20.44 69.09 29.32
N ASN A 515 -19.40 69.60 29.97
CA ASN A 515 -18.01 69.24 29.69
C ASN A 515 -17.22 68.93 30.97
N SER A 516 -16.30 67.96 30.89
CA SER A 516 -15.42 67.56 31.99
C SER A 516 -14.50 68.65 32.53
N GLU A 517 -14.10 69.61 31.69
CA GLU A 517 -13.20 70.69 32.08
C GLU A 517 -13.87 71.73 32.98
N GLU A 518 -15.20 71.87 32.92
CA GLU A 518 -15.94 72.88 33.70
C GLU A 518 -15.88 72.59 35.22
N GLN A 519 -15.92 71.31 35.60
CA GLN A 519 -15.93 70.87 36.99
C GLN A 519 -14.69 70.03 37.37
N GLY A 520 -13.81 69.75 36.40
CA GLY A 520 -12.69 68.81 36.57
C GLY A 520 -13.13 67.37 36.82
N ASP A 521 -14.36 67.00 36.44
CA ASP A 521 -14.96 65.70 36.70
C ASP A 521 -15.23 64.93 35.40
N TYR A 522 -14.80 63.68 35.40
CA TYR A 522 -14.94 62.74 34.28
C TYR A 522 -16.00 61.67 34.56
N ARG A 523 -16.62 61.65 35.74
CA ARG A 523 -17.63 60.65 36.09
C ARG A 523 -18.85 60.80 35.18
N ALA A 524 -19.17 59.72 34.45
CA ALA A 524 -20.26 59.71 33.48
C ALA A 524 -21.60 60.19 34.07
N GLN A 525 -21.91 59.75 35.29
CA GLN A 525 -23.12 60.13 36.03
C GLN A 525 -23.21 61.64 36.29
N ASN A 526 -22.11 62.28 36.67
CA ASN A 526 -22.09 63.70 37.03
C ASN A 526 -22.18 64.58 35.77
N LEU A 527 -21.43 64.21 34.72
CA LEU A 527 -21.52 64.89 33.42
C LEU A 527 -22.91 64.78 32.80
N GLN A 528 -23.54 63.61 32.89
CA GLN A 528 -24.89 63.44 32.41
C GLN A 528 -25.90 64.24 33.23
N ALA A 529 -25.78 64.25 34.57
CA ALA A 529 -26.67 65.02 35.43
C ALA A 529 -26.60 66.53 35.14
N GLU A 530 -25.40 67.06 34.86
CA GLU A 530 -25.25 68.46 34.47
C GLU A 530 -25.83 68.74 33.07
N ALA A 531 -25.62 67.83 32.10
CA ALA A 531 -26.25 67.94 30.78
C ALA A 531 -27.78 67.89 30.86
N ASP A 532 -28.34 67.04 31.73
CA ASP A 532 -29.78 66.93 31.98
C ASP A 532 -30.37 68.20 32.63
N ARG A 533 -29.65 68.78 33.61
CA ARG A 533 -30.02 70.07 34.21
C ARG A 533 -30.08 71.18 33.15
N ARG A 534 -29.11 71.22 32.23
CA ARG A 534 -29.10 72.19 31.12
C ARG A 534 -30.19 71.90 30.09
N LEU A 535 -30.52 70.64 29.83
CA LEU A 535 -31.66 70.28 28.99
C LEU A 535 -32.97 70.78 29.62
N TYR A 536 -33.13 70.66 30.93
CA TYR A 536 -34.28 71.21 31.64
C TYR A 536 -34.38 72.73 31.48
N LEU A 537 -33.25 73.46 31.54
CA LEU A 537 -33.20 74.89 31.25
C LEU A 537 -33.57 75.21 29.80
N ALA A 538 -33.12 74.40 28.84
CA ALA A 538 -33.49 74.55 27.43
C ALA A 538 -35.03 74.44 27.26
N LYS A 539 -35.63 73.44 27.90
CA LYS A 539 -37.09 73.23 27.88
C LYS A 539 -37.85 74.37 28.56
N SER A 540 -37.40 74.84 29.72
CA SER A 540 -38.08 75.91 30.46
C SER A 540 -37.95 77.29 29.79
N ARG A 541 -36.85 77.54 29.08
CA ARG A 541 -36.61 78.79 28.33
C ARG A 541 -37.35 78.86 27.00
N GLY A 542 -38.22 77.90 26.68
CA GLY A 542 -39.07 77.92 25.48
C GLY A 542 -38.73 76.88 24.42
N ARG A 543 -37.98 75.82 24.77
CA ARG A 543 -37.66 74.67 23.90
C ARG A 543 -36.87 75.05 22.64
N ASN A 544 -36.65 74.08 21.75
CA ASN A 544 -35.94 74.21 20.48
C ASN A 544 -34.63 75.00 20.58
N ARG A 545 -33.80 74.66 21.58
CA ARG A 545 -32.54 75.36 21.85
C ARG A 545 -31.51 74.47 22.53
N VAL A 546 -30.27 74.93 22.46
CA VAL A 546 -29.14 74.35 23.19
C VAL A 546 -28.81 75.25 24.39
N VAL A 547 -28.51 74.64 25.54
CA VAL A 547 -27.97 75.33 26.71
C VAL A 547 -26.64 74.69 27.10
N ALA A 548 -25.55 75.46 27.02
CA ALA A 548 -24.20 75.05 27.38
C ALA A 548 -23.61 75.85 28.56
N SER A 549 -24.32 76.88 29.06
CA SER A 549 -23.95 77.67 30.23
C SER A 549 -25.21 78.28 30.88
N ASP A 550 -25.13 78.59 32.18
CA ASP A 550 -26.26 79.08 32.99
C ASP A 550 -26.69 80.51 32.70
#